data_AF-A0A944UJF9-F1
#
_entry.id   AF-A0A944UJF9-F1
#
_cell.length_a   1.000
_cell.length_b   1.000
_cell.length_c   1.000
_cell.angle_alpha   90.00
_cell.angle_beta   90.00
_cell.angle_gamma   90.00
#
_symmetry.space_group_name_H-M   'P 1'
#
loop_
_entity.id
_entity.type
_entity.pdbx_description
1 polymer ?
#
loop_
_entity_poly.entity_id
_entity_poly.type
_entity_poly.pdbx_seq_one_letter_code
_entity_poly.pdbx_strand_id
1 'polypeptide(L)'
;MFRFLMQAFSGKKLHVRVPHRKGLPLTDDNKFGEDSESSQWIGVDLDGTLAVADPWQGFDHIGKPVPNMMKRLKIWIDMGYRVKIVTARAQNPELAIPPIRNWLSKHGLPDLEITNAKDMDMIELWDDRCVQVIPNTGNPVGPAPDPYRT
;
A
#
# COMPACT_ATOMS: atom_id res chain seq x y z
N MET A 1 -2.63 23.83 7.72
CA MET A 1 -2.27 23.42 9.10
C MET A 1 -3.37 23.65 10.12
N PHE A 2 -4.13 24.76 10.08
CA PHE A 2 -5.17 25.06 11.10
C PHE A 2 -6.44 24.19 11.09
N ARG A 3 -6.77 23.51 9.98
CA ARG A 3 -8.01 22.71 9.86
C ARG A 3 -7.93 21.31 10.50
N PHE A 4 -6.72 20.81 10.74
CA PHE A 4 -6.49 19.47 11.30
C PHE A 4 -6.49 19.45 12.83
N LEU A 5 -6.13 20.55 13.50
CA LEU A 5 -6.09 20.60 14.97
C LEU A 5 -7.48 20.58 15.62
N MET A 6 -8.51 21.09 14.94
CA MET A 6 -9.87 21.15 15.50
C MET A 6 -10.67 19.84 15.37
N GLN A 7 -10.24 18.89 14.52
CA GLN A 7 -10.95 17.61 14.36
C GLN A 7 -10.55 16.55 15.38
N ALA A 8 -9.38 16.69 16.03
CA ALA A 8 -8.92 15.77 17.08
C ALA A 8 -9.82 15.73 18.33
N PHE A 9 -10.64 16.77 18.55
CA PHE A 9 -11.52 16.88 19.72
C PHE A 9 -12.94 16.33 19.51
N SER A 10 -13.29 15.84 18.31
CA SER A 10 -14.69 15.45 18.02
C SER A 10 -15.03 13.98 18.30
N GLY A 11 -14.07 13.09 18.59
CA GLY A 11 -14.35 11.65 18.79
C GLY A 11 -14.96 10.91 17.59
N LYS A 12 -15.23 11.61 16.48
CA LYS A 12 -15.72 11.03 15.23
C LYS A 12 -14.53 10.54 14.43
N LYS A 13 -14.41 9.22 14.22
CA LYS A 13 -13.51 8.66 13.21
C LYS A 13 -13.79 9.36 11.88
N LEU A 14 -12.74 9.91 11.26
CA LEU A 14 -12.85 10.51 9.95
C LEU A 14 -13.32 9.41 8.98
N HIS A 15 -14.47 9.59 8.35
CA HIS A 15 -14.87 8.71 7.25
C HIS A 15 -14.17 9.24 6.01
N VAL A 16 -13.05 8.62 5.66
CA VAL A 16 -12.23 9.07 4.54
C VAL A 16 -12.60 8.29 3.30
N ARG A 17 -13.03 9.01 2.27
CA ARG A 17 -13.22 8.44 0.93
C ARG A 17 -11.89 8.36 0.22
N VAL A 18 -11.60 7.19 -0.34
CA VAL A 18 -10.45 7.08 -1.21
C VAL A 18 -10.88 7.50 -2.62
N PRO A 19 -10.20 8.49 -3.23
CA PRO A 19 -10.57 8.96 -4.56
C PRO A 19 -10.39 7.81 -5.56
N HIS A 20 -11.49 7.35 -6.14
CA HIS A 20 -11.45 6.36 -7.22
C HIS A 20 -10.84 7.03 -8.46
N ARG A 21 -9.97 6.31 -9.18
CA ARG A 21 -9.42 6.80 -10.45
C ARG A 21 -10.56 6.82 -11.48
N LYS A 22 -11.15 7.99 -11.72
CA LYS A 22 -12.14 8.20 -12.80
C LYS A 22 -11.54 7.81 -14.16
N GLY A 23 -12.34 7.19 -15.03
CA GLY A 23 -11.98 6.92 -16.43
C GLY A 23 -11.61 5.47 -16.75
N LEU A 24 -11.95 4.52 -15.87
CA LEU A 24 -11.93 3.08 -16.17
C LEU A 24 -13.37 2.57 -16.07
N PRO A 25 -13.94 1.96 -17.13
CA PRO A 25 -15.31 1.42 -17.08
C PRO A 25 -15.53 0.46 -15.89
N LEU A 26 -14.48 -0.26 -15.48
CA LEU A 26 -14.48 -1.16 -14.34
C LEU A 26 -14.75 -0.45 -12.99
N THR A 27 -14.25 0.79 -12.84
CA THR A 27 -14.42 1.61 -11.63
C THR A 27 -15.53 2.64 -11.75
N ASP A 28 -15.91 3.01 -12.98
CA ASP A 28 -16.95 4.02 -13.26
C ASP A 28 -18.36 3.41 -13.23
N ASP A 29 -18.51 2.12 -13.55
CA ASP A 29 -19.80 1.43 -13.52
C ASP A 29 -20.19 0.88 -12.13
N ASN A 30 -19.37 1.08 -11.08
CA ASN A 30 -19.55 0.46 -9.75
C ASN A 30 -19.86 -1.05 -9.81
N LYS A 31 -19.34 -1.77 -10.83
CA LYS A 31 -19.61 -3.21 -11.03
C LYS A 31 -18.70 -4.11 -10.19
N PHE A 32 -17.57 -3.58 -9.71
CA PHE A 32 -16.58 -4.32 -8.95
C PHE A 32 -15.99 -3.46 -7.83
N GLY A 33 -15.67 -4.14 -6.72
CA GLY A 33 -15.53 -3.57 -5.39
C GLY A 33 -16.82 -3.85 -4.62
N GLU A 34 -16.84 -4.86 -3.76
CA GLU A 34 -18.10 -5.33 -3.15
C GLU A 34 -18.75 -4.22 -2.29
N ASP A 35 -19.84 -3.64 -2.81
CA ASP A 35 -20.94 -2.88 -2.20
C ASP A 35 -20.61 -1.79 -1.14
N SER A 36 -19.35 -1.58 -0.76
CA SER A 36 -18.96 -0.69 0.32
C SER A 36 -17.56 -0.07 0.11
N GLU A 37 -17.47 1.26 0.20
CA GLU A 37 -16.19 1.99 0.24
C GLU A 37 -15.25 1.46 1.35
N SER A 38 -15.78 0.77 2.36
CA SER A 38 -15.03 0.13 3.44
C SER A 38 -14.20 -1.09 3.03
N SER A 39 -14.50 -1.75 1.91
CA SER A 39 -13.72 -2.90 1.42
C SER A 39 -12.41 -2.48 0.76
N GLN A 40 -12.36 -1.24 0.24
CA GLN A 40 -11.24 -0.73 -0.53
C GLN A 40 -9.96 -0.62 0.29
N TRP A 41 -8.83 -0.87 -0.35
CA TRP A 41 -7.54 -0.88 0.34
C TRP A 41 -6.37 -0.37 -0.51
N ILE A 42 -5.38 0.16 0.21
CA ILE A 42 -4.09 0.62 -0.35
C ILE A 42 -3.09 -0.53 -0.20
N GLY A 43 -2.46 -0.92 -1.31
CA GLY A 43 -1.36 -1.87 -1.33
C GLY A 43 -0.03 -1.18 -1.13
N VAL A 44 0.80 -1.70 -0.22
CA VAL A 44 2.15 -1.18 0.04
C VAL A 44 3.15 -2.33 -0.06
N ASP A 45 4.11 -2.21 -0.97
CA ASP A 45 5.22 -3.15 -1.06
C ASP A 45 6.15 -3.08 0.15
N LEU A 46 6.85 -4.19 0.39
CA LEU A 46 7.79 -4.32 1.49
C LEU A 46 9.21 -3.89 1.07
N ASP A 47 9.89 -4.67 0.24
CA ASP A 47 11.34 -4.55 0.01
C ASP A 47 11.67 -3.52 -1.06
N GLY A 48 12.29 -2.41 -0.64
CA GLY A 48 12.54 -1.24 -1.49
C GLY A 48 11.50 -0.14 -1.31
N THR A 49 10.37 -0.46 -0.66
CA THR A 49 9.23 0.45 -0.47
C THR A 49 9.01 0.81 0.99
N LEU A 50 8.53 -0.12 1.82
CA LEU A 50 8.32 0.10 3.26
C LEU A 50 9.59 -0.16 4.08
N ALA A 51 10.42 -1.11 3.63
CA ALA A 51 11.72 -1.46 4.16
C ALA A 51 12.80 -1.20 3.10
N VAL A 52 14.01 -0.83 3.53
CA VAL A 52 15.18 -0.70 2.64
C VAL A 52 15.50 -2.06 2.05
N ALA A 53 15.73 -2.11 0.73
CA ALA A 53 16.14 -3.33 0.05
C ALA A 53 17.63 -3.63 0.35
N ASP A 54 17.85 -4.65 1.17
CA ASP A 54 19.17 -5.26 1.38
C ASP A 54 19.35 -6.49 0.45
N PRO A 55 20.58 -6.98 0.22
CA PRO A 55 20.79 -8.27 -0.42
C PRO A 55 19.99 -9.39 0.27
N TRP A 56 19.47 -10.34 -0.53
CA TRP A 56 18.67 -11.45 -0.02
C TRP A 56 19.47 -12.31 0.98
N GLN A 57 18.91 -12.45 2.18
CA GLN A 57 19.50 -13.20 3.30
C GLN A 57 18.52 -14.22 3.89
N GLY A 58 17.42 -14.50 3.19
CA GLY A 58 16.32 -15.35 3.68
C GLY A 58 15.12 -14.54 4.18
N PHE A 59 14.04 -15.26 4.51
CA PHE A 59 12.75 -14.66 4.87
C PHE A 59 12.78 -13.85 6.16
N ASP A 60 13.64 -14.22 7.11
CA ASP A 60 13.77 -13.56 8.42
C ASP A 60 14.47 -12.19 8.35
N HIS A 61 15.23 -11.94 7.27
CA HIS A 61 15.90 -10.65 7.10
C HIS A 61 15.00 -9.67 6.35
N ILE A 62 14.56 -8.62 7.03
CA ILE A 62 13.85 -7.48 6.45
C ILE A 62 14.62 -6.22 6.84
N GLY A 63 14.89 -5.36 5.85
CA GLY A 63 15.72 -4.18 6.03
C GLY A 63 15.12 -3.13 6.97
N LYS A 64 15.87 -2.04 7.18
CA LYS A 64 15.42 -0.92 8.03
C LYS A 64 14.19 -0.24 7.43
N PRO A 65 13.28 0.32 8.24
CA PRO A 65 12.13 1.06 7.73
C PRO A 65 12.54 2.25 6.87
N VAL A 66 11.84 2.48 5.76
CA VAL A 66 11.95 3.71 4.96
C VAL A 66 11.15 4.82 5.65
N PRO A 67 11.79 5.87 6.21
CA PRO A 67 11.11 6.81 7.12
C PRO A 67 9.90 7.52 6.51
N ASN A 68 10.01 7.94 5.25
CA ASN A 68 8.92 8.63 4.56
C ASN A 68 7.72 7.71 4.29
N MET A 69 7.98 6.44 3.95
CA MET A 69 6.92 5.47 3.70
C MET A 69 6.23 5.05 5.00
N MET A 70 6.98 4.84 6.07
CA MET A 70 6.43 4.60 7.42
C MET A 70 5.53 5.74 7.88
N LYS A 71 5.96 6.99 7.69
CA LYS A 71 5.14 8.16 8.04
C LYS A 71 3.83 8.18 7.27
N ARG A 72 3.89 7.90 5.97
CA ARG A 72 2.70 7.86 5.10
C ARG A 72 1.75 6.73 5.51
N LEU A 73 2.27 5.53 5.73
CA LEU A 73 1.50 4.36 6.19
C LEU A 73 0.76 4.66 7.50
N LYS A 74 1.44 5.22 8.49
CA LYS A 74 0.83 5.58 9.78
C LYS A 74 -0.28 6.61 9.65
N ILE A 75 -0.10 7.61 8.78
CA ILE A 75 -1.16 8.60 8.50
C ILE A 75 -2.39 7.92 7.91
N TRP A 76 -2.23 6.98 6.96
CA TRP A 76 -3.37 6.26 6.40
C TRP A 76 -4.12 5.42 7.44
N ILE A 77 -3.38 4.72 8.30
CA ILE A 77 -3.97 3.90 9.37
C ILE A 77 -4.75 4.79 10.35
N ASP A 78 -4.18 5.94 10.77
CA ASP A 78 -4.83 6.90 11.67
C ASP A 78 -6.10 7.52 11.05
N MET A 79 -6.06 7.76 9.74
CA MET A 79 -7.22 8.20 8.95
C MET A 79 -8.26 7.10 8.70
N GLY A 80 -8.01 5.86 9.12
CA GLY A 80 -8.95 4.76 9.00
C GLY A 80 -8.98 4.07 7.63
N TYR A 81 -7.98 4.29 6.78
CA TYR A 81 -7.84 3.52 5.54
C TYR A 81 -7.43 2.08 5.84
N ARG A 82 -7.99 1.13 5.09
CA ARG A 82 -7.50 -0.25 5.06
C ARG A 82 -6.21 -0.29 4.23
N VAL A 83 -5.15 -0.83 4.81
CA VAL A 83 -3.84 -0.97 4.14
C VAL A 83 -3.41 -2.43 4.22
N LYS A 84 -2.90 -2.98 3.12
CA LYS A 84 -2.33 -4.31 3.05
C LYS A 84 -0.86 -4.23 2.62
N ILE A 85 -0.04 -5.13 3.13
CA ILE A 85 1.31 -5.35 2.61
C ILE A 85 1.21 -6.24 1.37
N VAL A 86 1.69 -5.76 0.23
CA VAL A 86 1.69 -6.49 -1.04
C VAL A 86 3.12 -6.83 -1.41
N THR A 87 3.58 -8.06 -1.22
CA THR A 87 4.99 -8.40 -1.43
C THR A 87 5.18 -9.74 -2.13
N ALA A 88 6.17 -9.82 -3.02
CA ALA A 88 6.58 -11.06 -3.66
C ALA A 88 7.01 -12.14 -2.66
N ARG A 89 7.50 -11.77 -1.46
CA ARG A 89 7.84 -12.75 -0.40
C ARG A 89 6.64 -13.64 -0.06
N ALA A 90 5.43 -13.09 -0.08
CA ALA A 90 4.19 -13.79 0.25
C ALA A 90 3.77 -14.84 -0.80
N GLN A 91 4.54 -15.04 -1.88
CA GLN A 91 4.44 -16.24 -2.72
C GLN A 91 4.68 -17.52 -1.90
N ASN A 92 5.50 -17.46 -0.84
CA ASN A 92 5.67 -18.54 0.14
C ASN A 92 5.16 -18.07 1.51
N PRO A 93 3.82 -18.04 1.73
CA PRO A 93 3.21 -17.38 2.87
C PRO A 93 3.65 -17.97 4.21
N GLU A 94 3.83 -19.30 4.29
CA GLU A 94 4.29 -19.99 5.50
C GLU A 94 5.68 -19.54 5.96
N LEU A 95 6.54 -19.15 5.02
CA LEU A 95 7.89 -18.66 5.32
C LEU A 95 7.91 -17.15 5.52
N ALA A 96 7.08 -16.41 4.80
CA ALA A 96 7.15 -14.95 4.73
C ALA A 96 6.27 -14.23 5.76
N ILE A 97 5.06 -14.72 6.01
CA ILE A 97 4.10 -13.99 6.86
C ILE A 97 4.60 -13.86 8.31
N PRO A 98 5.14 -14.90 8.97
CA PRO A 98 5.63 -14.77 10.34
C PRO A 98 6.71 -13.69 10.53
N PRO A 99 7.82 -13.63 9.76
CA PRO A 99 8.82 -12.60 9.94
C PRO A 99 8.31 -11.20 9.55
N ILE A 100 7.42 -11.08 8.57
CA ILE A 100 6.81 -9.79 8.21
C ILE A 100 5.96 -9.26 9.36
N ARG A 101 5.08 -10.08 9.96
CA ARG A 101 4.28 -9.68 11.13
C ARG A 101 5.15 -9.24 12.30
N ASN A 102 6.21 -9.99 12.58
CA ASN A 102 7.16 -9.64 13.64
C ASN A 102 7.84 -8.29 13.36
N TRP A 103 8.23 -8.03 12.11
CA TRP A 103 8.82 -6.76 11.70
C TRP A 103 7.83 -5.60 11.81
N LEU A 104 6.58 -5.77 11.35
CA LEU A 104 5.52 -4.76 11.48
C LEU A 104 5.28 -4.39 12.96
N SER A 105 5.12 -5.41 13.81
CA SER A 105 4.93 -5.24 15.26
C SER A 105 6.11 -4.53 15.92
N LYS A 106 7.35 -4.93 15.61
CA LYS A 106 8.59 -4.30 16.10
C LYS A 106 8.66 -2.80 15.77
N HIS A 107 8.04 -2.37 14.67
CA HIS A 107 8.01 -0.97 14.23
C HIS A 107 6.72 -0.21 14.61
N GLY A 108 5.90 -0.82 15.48
CA GLY A 108 4.69 -0.21 16.02
C GLY A 108 3.59 -0.05 14.99
N LEU A 109 3.49 -0.98 14.04
CA LEU A 109 2.37 -1.08 13.11
C LEU A 109 1.38 -2.14 13.62
N PRO A 110 0.08 -1.98 13.34
CA PRO A 110 -0.92 -3.00 13.66
C PRO A 110 -0.71 -4.26 12.82
N ASP A 111 -1.44 -5.34 13.15
CA ASP A 111 -1.49 -6.53 12.30
C ASP A 111 -2.21 -6.18 11.00
N LEU A 112 -1.43 -6.00 9.93
CA LEU A 112 -1.93 -5.73 8.58
C LEU A 112 -2.07 -7.03 7.81
N GLU A 113 -3.05 -7.09 6.92
CA GLU A 113 -3.13 -8.18 5.94
C GLU A 113 -1.89 -8.18 5.03
N ILE A 114 -1.37 -9.36 4.72
CA ILE A 114 -0.19 -9.57 3.87
C ILE A 114 -0.61 -10.47 2.71
N THR A 115 -0.29 -10.06 1.48
CA THR A 115 -0.69 -10.76 0.25
C THR A 115 0.38 -10.59 -0.83
N ASN A 116 0.41 -11.47 -1.83
CA ASN A 116 1.15 -11.30 -3.08
C ASN A 116 0.24 -11.02 -4.28
N ALA A 117 -1.09 -10.94 -4.06
CA ALA A 117 -2.09 -10.79 -5.11
C ALA A 117 -2.88 -9.50 -4.94
N LYS A 118 -3.20 -8.86 -6.06
CA LYS A 118 -4.23 -7.82 -6.12
C LYS A 118 -5.62 -8.46 -6.20
N ASP A 119 -6.60 -7.73 -5.70
CA ASP A 119 -8.02 -8.02 -5.89
C ASP A 119 -8.73 -6.79 -6.49
N MET A 120 -10.05 -6.84 -6.61
CA MET A 120 -10.85 -5.76 -7.18
C MET A 120 -10.99 -4.54 -6.25
N ASP A 121 -10.70 -4.71 -4.96
CA ASP A 121 -10.77 -3.65 -3.94
C ASP A 121 -9.45 -2.89 -3.78
N MET A 122 -8.39 -3.32 -4.45
CA MET A 122 -7.12 -2.60 -4.48
C MET A 122 -7.23 -1.36 -5.38
N ILE A 123 -7.18 -0.20 -4.76
CA ILE A 123 -7.41 1.09 -5.43
C ILE A 123 -6.13 1.90 -5.64
N GLU A 124 -5.08 1.61 -4.88
CA GLU A 124 -3.79 2.28 -4.95
C GLU A 124 -2.69 1.28 -4.61
N LEU A 125 -1.56 1.35 -5.32
CA LEU A 125 -0.38 0.52 -5.10
C LEU A 125 0.86 1.40 -4.99
N TRP A 126 1.59 1.25 -3.88
CA TRP A 126 2.88 1.85 -3.64
C TRP A 126 3.95 0.77 -3.72
N ASP A 127 4.87 0.92 -4.66
CA ASP A 127 5.89 -0.08 -4.98
C ASP A 127 7.05 0.63 -5.72
N ASP A 128 8.29 0.30 -5.38
CA ASP A 128 9.49 0.93 -5.94
C ASP A 128 9.72 0.58 -7.43
N ARG A 129 9.04 -0.45 -7.94
CA ARG A 129 9.11 -0.94 -9.32
C ARG A 129 7.89 -0.57 -10.16
N CYS A 130 6.87 0.07 -9.57
CA CYS A 130 5.65 0.40 -10.29
C CYS A 130 5.84 1.51 -11.33
N VAL A 131 5.38 1.26 -12.56
CA VAL A 131 5.23 2.27 -13.61
C VAL A 131 3.75 2.45 -13.92
N GLN A 132 3.19 3.62 -13.59
CA GLN A 132 1.80 3.91 -13.90
C GLN A 132 1.62 4.15 -15.39
N VAL A 133 0.65 3.46 -16.00
CA VAL A 133 0.21 3.73 -17.38
C VAL A 133 -1.05 4.60 -17.42
N ILE A 134 -1.19 5.39 -18.49
CA ILE A 134 -2.43 6.06 -18.86
C ILE A 134 -3.44 4.95 -19.26
N PRO A 135 -4.63 4.93 -18.65
CA PRO A 135 -5.64 3.89 -18.90
C PRO A 135 -5.87 3.61 -20.39
N ASN A 136 -5.88 2.33 -20.76
CA ASN A 136 -6.14 1.86 -22.13
C ASN A 136 -5.15 2.30 -23.22
N THR A 137 -3.98 2.84 -22.86
CA THR A 137 -2.98 3.27 -23.86
C THR A 137 -1.65 2.52 -23.81
N GLY A 138 -1.31 1.92 -22.66
CA GLY A 138 0.02 1.34 -22.42
C GLY A 138 1.14 2.36 -22.24
N ASN A 139 0.88 3.66 -22.45
CA ASN A 139 1.88 4.72 -22.29
C ASN A 139 2.06 5.07 -20.81
N PRO A 140 3.30 5.29 -20.33
CA PRO A 140 3.53 5.68 -18.94
C PRO A 140 3.06 7.13 -18.70
N VAL A 141 2.59 7.41 -17.48
CA VAL A 141 2.15 8.76 -17.07
C VAL A 141 3.33 9.73 -16.91
N GLY A 142 4.52 9.19 -16.62
CA GLY A 142 5.76 9.95 -16.49
C GLY A 142 6.92 9.24 -17.20
N PRO A 143 8.15 9.78 -17.12
CA PRO A 143 9.32 9.07 -17.60
C PRO A 143 9.42 7.74 -16.87
N ALA A 144 9.37 6.63 -17.62
CA ALA A 144 9.69 5.34 -17.05
C ALA A 144 11.17 5.37 -16.64
N PRO A 145 11.52 4.98 -15.40
CA PRO A 145 12.91 4.83 -15.04
C PRO A 145 13.55 3.84 -16.02
N ASP A 146 14.73 4.16 -16.54
CA ASP A 146 15.47 3.29 -17.46
C ASP A 146 15.63 1.91 -16.80
N PRO A 147 15.03 0.84 -17.34
CA PRO A 147 15.08 -0.48 -16.74
C PRO A 147 16.49 -1.09 -16.78
N TYR A 148 17.43 -0.45 -17.48
CA TYR A 148 18.83 -0.86 -17.58
C TYR A 148 19.75 0.21 -17.00
N ARG A 149 19.69 0.41 -15.67
CA ARG A 149 20.72 1.19 -14.98
C ARG A 149 22.09 0.54 -15.27
N THR A 150 22.95 1.27 -15.97
CA THR A 150 24.40 1.02 -16.12
C THR A 150 25.09 0.83 -14.79
#